data_AF-A0A1H1B023-F1
#
_entry.id   AF-A0A1H1B023-F1
#
_cell.length_a   1.000
_cell.length_b   1.000
_cell.length_c   1.000
_cell.angle_alpha   90.00
_cell.angle_beta   90.00
_cell.angle_gamma   90.00
#
_symmetry.space_group_name_H-M   'P 1'
#
loop_
_entity.id
_entity.type
_entity.pdbx_description
1 polymer ?
#
loop_
_entity_poly.entity_id
_entity_poly.type
_entity_poly.pdbx_seq_one_letter_code
_entity_poly.pdbx_strand_id
1 'polypeptide(L)'
;MRPSDVPPPTVPSPEGWRVVSEEATTPFDALVVSVRARTVLLADERLRERANATVDAATESPADEDGDAETGGDGDDATWRFFFASRLRLDPAAPSSRAVTRLVTNRANAGFSDVLSERGFDAVRAVESRPFRIRGEEADLTRYRARVSLREFALVAEGYLAVWPDDGGFLVAGGAYPRAVESGPAADELSALLEPERFREELFEMVRATA
;
A
#
# COMPACT_ATOMS: atom_id res chain seq x y z
N MET A 1 16.08 -22.99 4.09
CA MET A 1 15.09 -21.90 4.32
C MET A 1 14.20 -22.35 5.48
N ARG A 2 14.28 -21.73 6.67
CA ARG A 2 13.37 -22.11 7.76
C ARG A 2 11.99 -21.53 7.46
N PRO A 3 10.89 -22.31 7.53
CA PRO A 3 9.55 -21.75 7.40
C PRO A 3 9.34 -20.72 8.51
N SER A 4 8.98 -19.49 8.16
CA SER A 4 8.78 -18.44 9.15
C SER A 4 7.59 -18.79 10.03
N ASP A 5 7.85 -18.87 11.33
CA ASP A 5 6.93 -19.27 12.42
C ASP A 5 5.81 -18.24 12.71
N VAL A 6 5.79 -17.14 11.96
CA VAL A 6 4.71 -16.16 12.03
C VAL A 6 3.62 -16.61 11.06
N PRO A 7 2.36 -16.76 11.48
CA PRO A 7 1.24 -17.02 10.57
C PRO A 7 0.89 -15.75 9.78
N PRO A 8 0.45 -15.87 8.51
CA PRO A 8 0.02 -14.72 7.73
C PRO A 8 -1.22 -14.06 8.36
N PRO A 9 -1.36 -12.73 8.25
CA PRO A 9 -2.59 -12.05 8.65
C PRO A 9 -3.76 -12.50 7.78
N THR A 10 -4.94 -12.54 8.37
CA THR A 10 -6.21 -12.71 7.66
C THR A 10 -6.59 -11.36 7.09
N VAL A 11 -6.70 -11.30 5.77
CA VAL A 11 -7.07 -10.09 5.04
C VAL A 11 -8.40 -10.31 4.32
N PRO A 12 -9.26 -9.27 4.25
CA PRO A 12 -10.43 -9.33 3.38
C PRO A 12 -9.98 -9.31 1.92
N SER A 13 -10.74 -10.01 1.07
CA SER A 13 -10.54 -10.00 -0.38
C SER A 13 -11.84 -9.51 -1.05
N PRO A 14 -12.03 -8.19 -1.19
CA PRO A 14 -13.16 -7.65 -1.92
C PRO A 14 -13.13 -8.06 -3.40
N GLU A 15 -14.26 -7.97 -4.09
CA GLU A 15 -14.33 -8.27 -5.52
C GLU A 15 -13.41 -7.33 -6.32
N GLY A 16 -12.62 -7.89 -7.24
CA GLY A 16 -11.67 -7.14 -8.07
C GLY A 16 -10.26 -6.98 -7.46
N TRP A 17 -10.09 -7.31 -6.18
CA TRP A 17 -8.78 -7.37 -5.53
C TRP A 17 -8.15 -8.75 -5.68
N ARG A 18 -6.84 -8.77 -5.89
CA ARG A 18 -6.06 -10.01 -5.94
C ARG A 18 -4.85 -9.94 -5.03
N VAL A 19 -4.50 -11.06 -4.41
CA VAL A 19 -3.23 -11.22 -3.71
C VAL A 19 -2.10 -11.22 -4.73
N VAL A 20 -1.22 -10.22 -4.63
CA VAL A 20 -0.07 -10.03 -5.52
C VAL A 20 1.19 -10.63 -4.91
N SER A 21 1.35 -10.55 -3.58
CA SER A 21 2.47 -11.19 -2.90
C SER A 21 2.11 -11.65 -1.49
N GLU A 22 2.77 -12.72 -1.05
CA GLU A 22 2.81 -13.19 0.32
C GLU A 22 4.26 -13.43 0.72
N GLU A 23 4.76 -12.64 1.66
CA GLU A 23 6.20 -12.62 1.96
C GLU A 23 6.47 -12.73 3.45
N ALA A 24 7.59 -13.38 3.79
CA ALA A 24 8.16 -13.33 5.11
C ALA A 24 9.45 -12.53 5.09
N THR A 25 9.53 -11.53 5.96
CA THR A 25 10.73 -10.70 6.10
C THR A 25 11.13 -10.59 7.56
N THR A 26 12.39 -10.24 7.80
CA THR A 26 12.85 -9.77 9.11
C THR A 26 13.14 -8.29 8.93
N PRO A 27 12.12 -7.41 8.97
CA PRO A 27 12.28 -5.98 8.65
C PRO A 27 13.23 -5.23 9.59
N PHE A 28 13.61 -5.88 10.69
CA PHE A 28 14.53 -5.36 11.68
C PHE A 28 15.26 -6.49 12.40
N ASP A 29 16.59 -6.42 12.41
CA ASP A 29 17.48 -7.23 13.23
C ASP A 29 18.42 -6.26 13.96
N ALA A 30 18.27 -6.13 15.27
CA ALA A 30 19.19 -5.39 16.11
C ALA A 30 19.58 -6.22 17.33
N LEU A 31 20.73 -5.88 17.92
CA LEU A 31 21.39 -6.52 19.06
C LEU A 31 20.48 -6.88 20.26
N VAL A 32 19.28 -6.32 20.37
CA VAL A 32 18.37 -6.49 21.51
C VAL A 32 16.99 -7.05 21.12
N VAL A 33 16.48 -6.77 19.91
CA VAL A 33 15.16 -7.25 19.43
C VAL A 33 15.21 -7.44 17.91
N SER A 34 14.73 -8.58 17.44
CA SER A 34 14.41 -8.84 16.03
C SER A 34 12.90 -8.78 15.80
N VAL A 35 12.47 -8.30 14.63
CA VAL A 35 11.07 -8.31 14.21
C VAL A 35 10.93 -9.23 13.02
N ARG A 36 10.08 -10.25 13.12
CA ARG A 36 9.68 -11.10 11.99
C ARG A 36 8.30 -10.69 11.51
N ALA A 37 8.16 -10.55 10.20
CA ALA A 37 6.94 -10.10 9.55
C ALA A 37 6.42 -11.17 8.57
N ARG A 38 5.10 -11.32 8.52
CA ARG A 38 4.40 -11.95 7.40
C ARG A 38 3.47 -10.94 6.79
N THR A 39 3.69 -10.62 5.53
CA THR A 39 2.93 -9.61 4.79
C THR A 39 2.13 -10.27 3.69
N VAL A 40 0.85 -9.88 3.58
CA VAL A 40 -0.01 -10.17 2.43
C VAL A 40 -0.30 -8.84 1.75
N LEU A 41 -0.11 -8.80 0.44
CA LEU A 41 -0.35 -7.63 -0.40
C LEU A 41 -1.47 -7.93 -1.38
N LEU A 42 -2.43 -7.01 -1.47
CA LEU A 42 -3.51 -7.02 -2.45
C LEU A 42 -3.40 -5.80 -3.36
N ALA A 43 -3.70 -6.00 -4.64
CA ALA A 43 -3.87 -4.92 -5.61
C ALA A 43 -5.26 -4.99 -6.24
N ASP A 44 -5.79 -3.84 -6.63
CA ASP A 44 -7.02 -3.75 -7.41
C ASP A 44 -6.70 -3.91 -8.91
N GLU A 45 -6.78 -5.15 -9.38
CA GLU A 45 -6.49 -5.47 -10.78
C GLU A 45 -7.55 -4.90 -11.72
N ARG A 46 -8.82 -4.89 -11.30
CA ARG A 46 -9.92 -4.41 -12.15
C ARG A 46 -9.79 -2.91 -12.44
N LEU A 47 -9.44 -2.11 -11.43
CA LEU A 47 -9.21 -0.69 -11.64
C LEU A 47 -7.95 -0.46 -12.49
N ARG A 48 -6.90 -1.26 -12.26
CA ARG A 48 -5.67 -1.21 -13.04
C ARG A 48 -5.92 -1.48 -14.52
N GLU A 49 -6.64 -2.55 -14.85
CA GLU A 49 -7.00 -2.91 -16.23
C GLU A 49 -7.78 -1.78 -16.92
N ARG A 50 -8.77 -1.21 -16.22
CA ARG A 50 -9.57 -0.09 -16.76
C ARG A 50 -8.73 1.15 -17.02
N ALA A 51 -7.85 1.51 -16.09
CA ALA A 51 -6.98 2.66 -16.26
C ALA A 51 -5.99 2.44 -17.41
N ASN A 52 -5.37 1.27 -17.50
CA ASN A 52 -4.47 0.94 -18.59
C ASN A 52 -5.19 1.02 -19.94
N ALA A 53 -6.41 0.49 -20.05
CA ALA A 53 -7.21 0.62 -21.27
C ALA A 53 -7.53 2.09 -21.62
N THR A 54 -7.80 2.95 -20.63
CA THR A 54 -7.97 4.39 -20.86
C THR A 54 -6.68 5.05 -21.32
N VAL A 55 -5.55 4.68 -20.75
CA VAL A 55 -4.24 5.22 -21.14
C VAL A 55 -3.85 4.73 -22.54
N ASP A 56 -4.02 3.45 -22.85
CA ASP A 56 -3.78 2.88 -24.19
C ASP A 56 -4.59 3.63 -25.26
N ALA A 57 -5.89 3.81 -25.03
CA ALA A 57 -6.77 4.54 -25.95
C ALA A 57 -6.38 6.02 -26.13
N ALA A 58 -5.70 6.63 -25.15
CA ALA A 58 -5.21 8.01 -25.23
C ALA A 58 -3.86 8.12 -25.96
N THR A 59 -3.03 7.09 -25.88
CA THR A 59 -1.69 7.04 -26.50
C THR A 59 -1.74 6.52 -27.95
N GLU A 60 -2.81 5.82 -28.36
CA GLU A 60 -3.08 5.47 -29.77
C GLU A 60 -3.45 6.72 -30.60
N SER A 61 -2.47 7.59 -30.86
CA SER A 61 -2.47 8.43 -32.07
C SER A 61 -2.15 7.55 -33.29
N PRO A 62 -2.68 7.85 -34.49
CA PRO A 62 -2.32 7.11 -35.69
C PRO A 62 -0.81 7.26 -35.90
N ALA A 63 -0.07 6.17 -35.72
CA ALA A 63 1.37 6.17 -35.91
C ALA A 63 1.67 6.56 -37.36
N ASP A 64 2.43 7.65 -37.55
CA ASP A 64 3.31 7.73 -38.70
C ASP A 64 4.32 6.58 -38.55
N GLU A 65 4.23 5.60 -39.46
CA GLU A 65 5.06 4.40 -39.53
C GLU A 65 6.54 4.78 -39.76
N ASP A 66 7.30 5.13 -38.71
CA ASP A 66 8.78 5.21 -38.74
C ASP A 66 9.34 5.44 -37.32
N GLY A 67 9.02 4.57 -36.35
CA GLY A 67 9.48 4.72 -34.97
C GLY A 67 9.88 3.38 -34.34
N ASP A 68 11.16 3.22 -34.06
CA ASP A 68 11.72 2.10 -33.31
C ASP A 68 10.91 1.83 -32.03
N ALA A 69 10.41 0.61 -31.90
CA ALA A 69 9.67 0.15 -30.72
C ALA A 69 10.62 0.02 -29.52
N GLU A 70 10.87 1.12 -28.83
CA GLU A 70 11.45 1.11 -27.48
C GLU A 70 10.43 0.44 -26.55
N THR A 71 10.70 -0.83 -26.26
CA THR A 71 9.88 -1.72 -25.44
C THR A 71 9.79 -1.19 -24.00
N GLY A 72 8.56 -0.92 -23.57
CA GLY A 72 8.05 -0.98 -22.18
C GLY A 72 9.04 -0.67 -21.07
N GLY A 73 9.12 0.61 -20.68
CA GLY A 73 9.76 0.99 -19.43
C GLY A 73 8.97 0.49 -18.22
N ASP A 74 9.72 0.08 -17.19
CA ASP A 74 9.36 -0.37 -15.81
C ASP A 74 8.18 0.34 -15.09
N GLY A 75 7.58 1.39 -15.68
CA GLY A 75 6.44 2.14 -15.15
C GLY A 75 5.07 1.48 -15.33
N ASP A 76 4.96 0.40 -16.11
CA ASP A 76 3.71 -0.33 -16.31
C ASP A 76 3.28 -1.16 -15.07
N ASP A 77 4.19 -1.36 -14.11
CA ASP A 77 3.96 -2.24 -12.94
C ASP A 77 3.71 -1.52 -11.61
N ALA A 78 3.73 -0.19 -11.59
CA ALA A 78 3.46 0.59 -10.38
C ALA A 78 2.09 0.21 -9.81
N THR A 79 2.04 -0.36 -8.61
CA THR A 79 0.79 -0.69 -7.95
C THR A 79 0.25 0.57 -7.26
N TRP A 80 -0.46 1.40 -8.01
CA TRP A 80 -0.94 2.71 -7.57
C TRP A 80 -2.19 2.65 -6.67
N ARG A 81 -2.94 1.53 -6.72
CA ARG A 81 -3.99 1.18 -5.74
C ARG A 81 -3.70 -0.18 -5.12
N PHE A 82 -3.37 -0.20 -3.83
CA PHE A 82 -3.01 -1.42 -3.11
C PHE A 82 -3.43 -1.37 -1.65
N PHE A 83 -3.49 -2.55 -1.05
CA PHE A 83 -3.68 -2.80 0.36
C PHE A 83 -2.66 -3.83 0.81
N PHE A 84 -2.17 -3.72 2.04
CA PHE A 84 -1.36 -4.76 2.65
C PHE A 84 -1.72 -4.89 4.12
N ALA A 85 -1.50 -6.10 4.63
CA ALA A 85 -1.45 -6.34 6.06
C ALA A 85 -0.18 -7.13 6.40
N SER A 86 0.38 -6.87 7.57
CA SER A 86 1.53 -7.57 8.09
C SER A 86 1.32 -7.98 9.54
N ARG A 87 1.53 -9.25 9.87
CA ARG A 87 1.63 -9.71 11.25
C ARG A 87 3.09 -9.69 11.68
N LEU A 88 3.37 -9.01 12.78
CA LEU A 88 4.69 -8.82 13.36
C LEU A 88 4.84 -9.62 14.65
N ARG A 89 5.96 -10.33 14.78
CA ARG A 89 6.38 -10.98 16.03
C ARG A 89 7.73 -10.43 16.46
N LEU A 90 7.83 -10.10 17.74
CA LEU A 90 9.07 -9.66 18.39
C LEU A 90 9.83 -10.87 18.90
N ASP A 91 11.15 -10.85 18.75
CA ASP A 91 12.07 -11.85 19.28
C ASP A 91 13.19 -11.16 20.08
N PRO A 92 13.29 -11.37 21.41
CA PRO A 92 12.39 -12.18 22.22
C PRO A 92 10.97 -11.58 22.29
N ALA A 93 9.98 -12.43 22.56
CA ALA A 93 8.60 -11.99 22.74
C ALA A 93 8.52 -10.96 23.87
N ALA A 94 7.96 -9.78 23.57
CA ALA A 94 7.78 -8.70 24.54
C ALA A 94 6.28 -8.36 24.63
N PRO A 95 5.74 -8.14 25.84
CA PRO A 95 4.38 -7.68 26.00
C PRO A 95 4.19 -6.30 25.35
N SER A 96 3.01 -6.06 24.79
CA SER A 96 2.65 -4.78 24.22
C SER A 96 2.63 -3.71 25.32
N SER A 97 3.68 -2.89 25.36
CA SER A 97 3.77 -1.70 26.21
C SER A 97 3.75 -0.45 25.34
N ARG A 98 3.37 0.70 25.90
CA ARG A 98 3.36 1.97 25.13
C ARG A 98 4.69 2.28 24.44
N ALA A 99 5.82 1.95 25.09
CA ALA A 99 7.14 2.15 24.51
C ALA A 99 7.39 1.23 23.30
N VAL A 100 7.01 -0.05 23.41
CA VAL A 100 7.13 -1.02 22.32
C VAL A 100 6.18 -0.67 21.18
N THR A 101 4.91 -0.35 21.46
CA THR A 101 3.95 0.09 20.46
C THR A 101 4.47 1.30 19.69
N ARG A 102 4.98 2.32 20.39
CA ARG A 102 5.57 3.50 19.74
C ARG A 102 6.76 3.16 18.85
N LEU A 103 7.65 2.26 19.29
CA LEU A 103 8.78 1.81 18.50
C LEU A 103 8.31 1.11 17.21
N VAL A 104 7.39 0.16 17.33
CA VAL A 104 6.84 -0.58 16.19
C VAL A 104 6.09 0.36 15.24
N THR A 105 5.27 1.27 15.75
CA THR A 105 4.56 2.29 14.96
C THR A 105 5.54 3.17 14.19
N ASN A 106 6.59 3.69 14.83
CA ASN A 106 7.60 4.50 14.15
C ASN A 106 8.30 3.72 13.03
N ARG A 107 8.63 2.44 13.27
CA ARG A 107 9.30 1.61 12.28
C ARG A 107 8.38 1.24 11.12
N ALA A 108 7.12 0.91 11.39
CA ALA A 108 6.12 0.65 10.38
C ALA A 108 5.88 1.88 9.50
N ASN A 109 5.82 3.07 10.08
CA ASN A 109 5.69 4.32 9.32
C ASN A 109 6.91 4.60 8.42
N ALA A 110 8.12 4.34 8.93
CA ALA A 110 9.35 4.45 8.12
C ALA A 110 9.31 3.45 6.96
N GLY A 111 9.11 2.16 7.26
CA GLY A 111 9.05 1.11 6.23
C GLY A 111 7.92 1.30 5.21
N PHE A 112 6.77 1.85 5.61
CA PHE A 112 5.71 2.16 4.66
C PHE A 112 6.08 3.29 3.69
N SER A 113 6.88 4.26 4.16
CA SER A 113 7.39 5.33 3.29
C SER A 113 8.37 4.77 2.27
N ASP A 114 9.23 3.84 2.70
CA ASP A 114 10.15 3.10 1.83
C ASP A 114 9.37 2.27 0.80
N VAL A 115 8.35 1.51 1.24
CA VAL A 115 7.48 0.70 0.35
C VAL A 115 6.77 1.56 -0.69
N LEU A 116 6.27 2.75 -0.32
CA LEU A 116 5.68 3.66 -1.30
C LEU A 116 6.72 4.09 -2.33
N SER A 117 7.92 4.45 -1.89
CA SER A 117 9.00 4.88 -2.78
C SER A 117 9.43 3.77 -3.75
N GLU A 118 9.60 2.55 -3.24
CA GLU A 118 9.93 1.36 -4.04
C GLU A 118 8.84 1.00 -5.06
N ARG A 119 7.58 1.38 -4.80
CA ARG A 119 6.45 1.18 -5.71
C ARG A 119 6.27 2.29 -6.75
N GLY A 120 7.24 3.20 -6.84
CA GLY A 120 7.21 4.32 -7.79
C GLY A 120 6.43 5.53 -7.31
N PHE A 121 6.11 5.62 -6.02
CA PHE A 121 5.55 6.85 -5.46
C PHE A 121 6.67 7.83 -5.11
N ASP A 122 6.49 9.11 -5.40
CA ASP A 122 7.39 10.18 -5.02
C ASP A 122 6.72 11.18 -4.06
N ALA A 123 7.52 12.14 -3.57
CA ALA A 123 7.08 13.19 -2.65
C ALA A 123 6.29 12.65 -1.43
N VAL A 124 6.63 11.43 -0.98
CA VAL A 124 5.97 10.72 0.10
C VAL A 124 6.15 11.49 1.41
N ARG A 125 5.02 11.85 2.04
CA ARG A 125 5.01 12.56 3.32
C ARG A 125 3.87 12.11 4.21
N ALA A 126 4.18 11.84 5.48
CA ALA A 126 3.17 11.75 6.52
C ALA A 126 2.60 13.15 6.79
N VAL A 127 1.27 13.28 6.80
CA VAL A 127 0.60 14.59 6.93
C VAL A 127 -0.25 14.72 8.19
N GLU A 128 -0.78 13.61 8.68
CA GLU A 128 -1.70 13.60 9.81
C GLU A 128 -1.66 12.22 10.49
N SER A 129 -1.85 12.19 11.80
CA SER A 129 -2.18 10.96 12.53
C SER A 129 -3.39 11.21 13.40
N ARG A 130 -4.33 10.26 13.43
CA ARG A 130 -5.56 10.37 14.22
C ARG A 130 -5.94 9.04 14.86
N PRO A 131 -6.63 9.05 16.01
CA PRO A 131 -7.19 7.84 16.58
C PRO A 131 -8.15 7.15 15.61
N PHE A 132 -8.06 5.82 15.56
CA PHE A 132 -8.85 4.97 14.68
C PHE A 132 -9.12 3.64 15.36
N ARG A 133 -10.40 3.27 15.41
CA ARG A 133 -10.83 2.07 16.13
C ARG A 133 -10.82 0.85 15.23
N ILE A 134 -10.15 -0.21 15.66
CA ILE A 134 -10.00 -1.48 14.94
C ILE A 134 -10.40 -2.60 15.88
N ARG A 135 -11.52 -3.27 15.62
CA ARG A 135 -12.01 -4.44 16.39
C ARG A 135 -12.04 -4.27 17.91
N GLY A 136 -12.26 -3.05 18.40
CA GLY A 136 -12.30 -2.73 19.83
C GLY A 136 -11.02 -2.07 20.35
N GLU A 137 -9.89 -2.30 19.68
CA GLU A 137 -8.60 -1.66 19.95
C GLU A 137 -8.55 -0.24 19.40
N GLU A 138 -7.81 0.62 20.09
CA GLU A 138 -7.49 1.97 19.63
C GLU A 138 -6.11 1.97 18.97
N ALA A 139 -6.06 2.39 17.71
CA ALA A 139 -4.86 2.51 16.91
C ALA A 139 -4.70 3.93 16.40
N ASP A 140 -3.47 4.34 16.10
CA ASP A 140 -3.22 5.56 15.33
C ASP A 140 -3.25 5.24 13.84
N LEU A 141 -4.09 5.96 13.09
CA LEU A 141 -4.12 5.90 11.63
C LEU A 141 -3.34 7.09 11.07
N THR A 142 -2.16 6.82 10.54
CA THR A 142 -1.31 7.82 9.88
C THR A 142 -1.67 7.94 8.42
N ARG A 143 -1.92 9.18 7.97
CA ARG A 143 -2.18 9.53 6.57
C ARG A 143 -0.92 10.01 5.89
N TYR A 144 -0.74 9.56 4.66
CA TYR A 144 0.32 9.94 3.75
C TYR A 144 -0.24 10.64 2.52
N ARG A 145 0.54 11.56 1.98
CA ARG A 145 0.37 12.08 0.62
C ARG A 145 1.60 11.72 -0.21
N ALA A 146 1.37 11.38 -1.46
CA ALA A 146 2.41 11.07 -2.41
C ALA A 146 1.94 11.45 -3.83
N ARG A 147 2.86 11.34 -4.79
CA ARG A 147 2.54 11.31 -6.22
C ARG A 147 2.97 9.97 -6.79
N VAL A 148 2.36 9.58 -7.89
CA VAL A 148 2.74 8.37 -8.63
C VAL A 148 2.51 8.63 -10.12
N SER A 149 3.43 8.16 -10.94
CA SER A 149 3.30 8.22 -12.40
C SER A 149 2.67 6.93 -12.92
N LEU A 150 1.74 7.07 -13.86
CA LEU A 150 1.21 5.98 -14.67
C LEU A 150 1.50 6.34 -16.13
N ARG A 151 2.61 5.84 -16.67
CA ARG A 151 3.16 6.28 -17.97
C ARG A 151 3.29 7.81 -18.03
N GLU A 152 2.59 8.47 -18.95
CA GLU A 152 2.59 9.94 -19.14
C GLU A 152 1.68 10.70 -18.17
N PHE A 153 0.95 9.98 -17.30
CA PHE A 153 0.02 10.56 -16.34
C PHE A 153 0.69 10.75 -14.99
N ALA A 154 0.51 11.94 -14.40
CA ALA A 154 0.88 12.20 -13.03
C ALA A 154 -0.38 12.12 -12.15
N LEU A 155 -0.34 11.30 -11.09
CA LEU A 155 -1.43 11.12 -10.15
C LEU A 155 -1.03 11.62 -8.77
N VAL A 156 -1.94 12.31 -8.09
CA VAL A 156 -1.80 12.55 -6.65
C VAL A 156 -2.43 11.38 -5.91
N ALA A 157 -1.72 10.81 -4.94
CA ALA A 157 -2.17 9.66 -4.17
C ALA A 157 -2.22 9.94 -2.67
N GLU A 158 -3.06 9.17 -1.98
CA GLU A 158 -3.13 9.13 -0.53
C GLU A 158 -2.87 7.72 -0.02
N GLY A 159 -2.13 7.64 1.06
CA GLY A 159 -1.85 6.39 1.76
C GLY A 159 -2.32 6.46 3.20
N TYR A 160 -2.63 5.30 3.77
CA TYR A 160 -2.94 5.19 5.20
C TYR A 160 -2.24 3.97 5.79
N LEU A 161 -1.84 4.10 7.06
CA LEU A 161 -1.21 3.05 7.83
C LEU A 161 -1.74 3.05 9.26
N ALA A 162 -2.12 1.88 9.77
CA ALA A 162 -2.45 1.66 11.16
C ALA A 162 -1.60 0.51 11.73
N VAL A 163 -1.27 0.63 13.02
CA VAL A 163 -0.55 -0.38 13.80
C VAL A 163 -1.28 -0.60 15.11
N TRP A 164 -1.54 -1.85 15.45
CA TRP A 164 -2.20 -2.21 16.71
C TRP A 164 -1.64 -3.52 17.29
N PRO A 165 -1.73 -3.72 18.61
CA PRO A 165 -1.36 -4.99 19.23
C PRO A 165 -2.21 -6.15 18.72
N ASP A 166 -1.60 -7.31 18.54
CA ASP A 166 -2.26 -8.57 18.18
C ASP A 166 -1.56 -9.71 18.90
N ASP A 167 -2.32 -10.64 19.50
CA ASP A 167 -1.88 -11.76 20.36
C ASP A 167 -0.37 -12.00 20.41
N GLY A 168 0.38 -11.36 21.33
CA GLY A 168 1.84 -11.57 21.48
C GLY A 168 2.72 -10.94 20.39
N GLY A 169 2.23 -9.89 19.72
CA GLY A 169 2.85 -9.20 18.60
C GLY A 169 2.06 -7.95 18.19
N PHE A 170 2.11 -7.62 16.89
CA PHE A 170 1.39 -6.48 16.32
C PHE A 170 0.83 -6.85 14.95
N LEU A 171 -0.29 -6.23 14.59
CA LEU A 171 -0.76 -6.13 13.23
C LEU A 171 -0.47 -4.74 12.69
N VAL A 172 -0.10 -4.72 11.43
CA VAL A 172 0.05 -3.52 10.61
C VAL A 172 -0.87 -3.69 9.42
N ALA A 173 -1.67 -2.69 9.09
CA ALA A 173 -2.38 -2.68 7.82
C ALA A 173 -2.41 -1.28 7.24
N GLY A 174 -2.40 -1.22 5.92
CA GLY A 174 -2.36 0.03 5.21
C GLY A 174 -2.50 -0.17 3.72
N GLY A 175 -2.33 0.90 2.98
CA GLY A 175 -2.48 0.89 1.53
C GLY A 175 -2.42 2.30 0.97
N ALA A 176 -2.45 2.39 -0.35
CA ALA A 176 -2.54 3.65 -1.05
C ALA A 176 -3.53 3.56 -2.21
N TYR A 177 -4.07 4.71 -2.58
CA TYR A 177 -4.97 4.86 -3.71
C TYR A 177 -4.78 6.26 -4.33
N PRO A 178 -5.03 6.42 -5.64
CA PRO A 178 -4.97 7.73 -6.27
C PRO A 178 -6.20 8.54 -5.89
N ARG A 179 -5.99 9.83 -5.77
CA ARG A 179 -7.02 10.80 -5.43
C ARG A 179 -7.45 11.63 -6.63
N ALA A 180 -6.51 11.98 -7.50
CA ALA A 180 -6.75 12.84 -8.65
C ALA A 180 -5.66 12.65 -9.69
N VAL A 181 -5.99 12.96 -10.94
CA VAL A 181 -5.01 13.15 -12.02
C VAL A 181 -4.51 14.59 -11.96
N GLU A 182 -3.19 14.78 -11.92
CA GLU A 182 -2.53 16.10 -11.94
C GLU A 182 -2.25 16.55 -13.38
N SER A 183 -1.83 15.62 -14.26
CA SER A 183 -1.59 15.88 -15.69
C SER A 183 -1.63 14.59 -16.52
N GLY A 184 -1.88 14.73 -17.84
CA GLY A 184 -1.84 13.65 -18.83
C GLY A 184 -2.72 13.93 -20.06
N PRO A 185 -2.51 13.24 -21.20
CA PRO A 185 -3.21 13.50 -22.47
C PRO A 185 -4.73 13.19 -22.44
N ALA A 186 -5.19 12.35 -21.50
CA ALA A 186 -6.61 12.03 -21.28
C ALA A 186 -6.95 12.11 -19.78
N ALA A 187 -6.57 13.23 -19.16
CA ALA A 187 -6.67 13.39 -17.72
C ALA A 187 -8.11 13.30 -17.21
N ASP A 188 -9.09 13.78 -17.99
CA ASP A 188 -10.51 13.77 -17.62
C ASP A 188 -11.09 12.34 -17.63
N GLU A 189 -10.75 11.53 -18.64
CA GLU A 189 -11.18 10.14 -18.77
C GLU A 189 -10.60 9.28 -17.64
N LEU A 190 -9.31 9.43 -17.35
CA LEU A 190 -8.68 8.71 -16.25
C LEU A 190 -9.23 9.19 -14.89
N SER A 191 -9.46 10.49 -14.74
CA SER A 191 -10.05 11.08 -13.53
C SER A 191 -11.45 10.53 -13.27
N ALA A 192 -12.25 10.30 -14.32
CA ALA A 192 -13.58 9.71 -14.20
C ALA A 192 -13.59 8.26 -13.67
N LEU A 193 -12.46 7.57 -13.71
CA LEU A 193 -12.30 6.24 -13.10
C LEU A 193 -11.99 6.31 -11.60
N LEU A 194 -11.55 7.46 -11.09
CA LEU A 194 -11.12 7.61 -9.71
C LEU A 194 -12.31 7.92 -8.80
N GLU A 195 -12.54 7.06 -7.80
CA GLU A 195 -13.57 7.23 -6.78
C GLU A 195 -12.92 7.42 -5.40
N PRO A 196 -12.20 8.52 -5.13
CA PRO A 196 -11.35 8.68 -3.94
C PRO A 196 -12.05 8.44 -2.61
N GLU A 197 -13.29 8.92 -2.44
CA GLU A 197 -14.08 8.71 -1.24
C GLU A 197 -14.40 7.23 -1.03
N ARG A 198 -14.82 6.53 -2.09
CA ARG A 198 -15.09 5.09 -2.06
C ARG A 198 -13.81 4.31 -1.78
N PHE A 199 -12.71 4.66 -2.44
CA PHE A 199 -11.42 3.99 -2.25
C PHE A 199 -10.93 4.11 -0.81
N ARG A 200 -11.12 5.28 -0.20
CA ARG A 200 -10.79 5.52 1.20
C ARG A 200 -11.66 4.70 2.15
N GLU A 201 -12.97 4.68 1.91
CA GLU A 201 -13.92 3.94 2.73
C GLU A 201 -13.64 2.45 2.69
N GLU A 202 -13.44 1.90 1.48
CA GLU A 202 -13.06 0.51 1.26
C GLU A 202 -11.73 0.19 1.95
N LEU A 203 -10.70 1.03 1.82
CA LEU A 203 -9.43 0.85 2.53
C LEU A 203 -9.62 0.79 4.05
N PHE A 204 -10.44 1.67 4.62
CA PHE A 204 -10.70 1.68 6.06
C PHE A 204 -11.48 0.46 6.53
N GLU A 205 -12.40 -0.05 5.71
CA GLU A 205 -13.08 -1.31 5.97
C GLU A 205 -12.09 -2.49 5.92
N MET A 206 -11.18 -2.50 4.94
CA MET A 206 -10.17 -3.54 4.82
C MET A 206 -9.23 -3.58 6.05
N VAL A 207 -8.76 -2.40 6.49
CA VAL A 207 -7.96 -2.27 7.73
C VAL A 207 -8.73 -2.80 8.94
N ARG A 208 -10.02 -2.46 9.08
CA ARG A 208 -10.84 -2.91 10.22
C ARG A 208 -11.11 -4.41 10.22
N ALA A 209 -11.20 -5.03 9.05
CA ALA A 209 -11.48 -6.46 8.90
C ALA A 209 -10.22 -7.34 9.05
N THR A 210 -9.03 -6.74 9.07
CA THR A 210 -7.75 -7.45 9.23
C THR A 210 -7.65 -8.13 10.60
N ALA A 211 -7.10 -9.35 10.65
CA ALA A 211 -7.00 -10.17 11.86
C ALA A 211 -5.74 -11.03 11.90
#